data_AF-A0A3M2LI04-F1
#
_entry.id   AF-A0A3M2LI04-F1
#
_cell.length_a   1.000
_cell.length_b   1.000
_cell.length_c   1.000
_cell.angle_alpha   90.00
_cell.angle_beta   90.00
_cell.angle_gamma   90.00
#
_symmetry.space_group_name_H-M   'P 1'
#
loop_
_entity.id
_entity.type
_entity.pdbx_description
1 polymer ?
#
loop_
_entity_poly.entity_id
_entity_poly.type
_entity_poly.pdbx_seq_one_letter_code
_entity_poly.pdbx_strand_id
1 'polypeptide(L)'
;MTASAEGPPDPGIAAPDAFAQPALETPVFRILHVSTGNVCRSPITERLTRQALVERLGDGASSVVVESAGTWGHEGAPMEEHAAALLAEYGADPGGFFGRELLDEHVIRADLVLTATRDHRAQVISMGHSAGLRTFTLKEFTRLVRAIDLATLPVAGTPEALVDRARALARAAAALRGWLLAPSVEADEVQDPYGAPLPYFRSVGEEIRTALDPVVTALTGVPARGRDMGNAAV
;
A
#
# COMPACT_ATOMS: atom_id res chain seq x y z
N MET A 1 -84.14 -5.67 0.54
CA MET A 1 -83.03 -4.71 0.35
C MET A 1 -81.79 -5.35 0.94
N THR A 2 -80.79 -5.53 0.09
CA THR A 2 -79.72 -6.53 0.13
C THR A 2 -78.60 -6.20 1.12
N ALA A 3 -78.16 -7.20 1.88
CA ALA A 3 -76.96 -7.15 2.70
C ALA A 3 -75.71 -7.25 1.80
N SER A 4 -74.81 -6.28 1.91
CA SER A 4 -73.50 -6.27 1.25
C SER A 4 -72.53 -7.15 2.04
N ALA A 5 -71.96 -8.16 1.39
CA ALA A 5 -70.88 -8.99 1.92
C ALA A 5 -69.54 -8.26 1.74
N GLU A 6 -68.78 -8.08 2.83
CA GLU A 6 -67.36 -7.72 2.77
C GLU A 6 -66.56 -8.92 2.26
N GLY A 7 -65.80 -8.72 1.18
CA GLY A 7 -64.86 -9.70 0.65
C GLY A 7 -63.60 -9.83 1.52
N PRO A 8 -62.82 -10.92 1.39
CA PRO A 8 -61.60 -11.11 2.17
C PRO A 8 -60.56 -10.04 1.84
N PRO A 9 -59.73 -9.62 2.81
CA PRO A 9 -58.66 -8.65 2.56
C PRO A 9 -57.63 -9.21 1.58
N ASP A 10 -57.23 -8.36 0.64
CA ASP A 10 -56.18 -8.60 -0.34
C ASP A 10 -54.85 -8.93 0.36
N PRO A 11 -54.19 -10.08 0.08
CA PRO A 11 -52.87 -10.35 0.61
C PRO A 11 -51.87 -9.46 -0.14
N GLY A 12 -51.72 -8.23 0.35
CA GLY A 12 -50.77 -7.25 -0.17
C GLY A 12 -49.41 -7.89 -0.40
N ILE A 13 -48.89 -7.74 -1.62
CA ILE A 13 -47.53 -8.13 -1.98
C ILE A 13 -46.58 -7.40 -1.02
N ALA A 14 -45.93 -8.17 -0.15
CA ALA A 14 -44.86 -7.64 0.70
C ALA A 14 -43.79 -7.04 -0.22
N ALA A 15 -43.51 -5.75 -0.04
CA ALA A 15 -42.39 -5.12 -0.70
C ALA A 15 -41.12 -5.92 -0.38
N PRO A 16 -40.28 -6.29 -1.36
CA PRO A 16 -39.01 -6.91 -1.05
C PRO A 16 -38.23 -5.95 -0.14
N ASP A 17 -37.70 -6.48 0.96
CA ASP A 17 -36.88 -5.74 1.92
C ASP A 17 -35.90 -4.87 1.15
N ALA A 18 -36.19 -3.57 1.16
CA ALA A 18 -35.43 -2.55 0.48
C ALA A 18 -33.99 -2.63 0.99
N PHE A 19 -33.06 -2.87 0.06
CA PHE A 19 -31.62 -2.63 0.17
C PHE A 19 -31.13 -2.50 1.62
N ALA A 20 -30.93 -3.63 2.29
CA ALA A 20 -30.08 -3.64 3.47
C ALA A 20 -28.78 -2.96 3.05
N GLN A 21 -28.54 -1.74 3.55
CA GLN A 21 -27.29 -1.04 3.32
C GLN A 21 -26.19 -1.99 3.80
N PRO A 22 -25.23 -2.39 2.95
CA PRO A 22 -24.11 -3.17 3.44
C PRO A 22 -23.53 -2.40 4.63
N ALA A 23 -23.29 -3.09 5.74
CA ALA A 23 -22.68 -2.52 6.93
C ALA A 23 -21.55 -1.61 6.47
N LEU A 24 -21.59 -0.32 6.85
CA LEU A 24 -20.64 0.71 6.40
C LEU A 24 -19.24 0.10 6.43
N GLU A 25 -18.71 -0.24 5.25
CA GLU A 25 -17.39 -0.85 5.16
C GLU A 25 -16.43 0.11 5.84
N THR A 26 -15.68 -0.37 6.83
CA THR A 26 -14.66 0.44 7.49
C THR A 26 -13.83 1.09 6.39
N PRO A 27 -13.70 2.43 6.35
CA PRO A 27 -12.96 3.08 5.30
C PRO A 27 -11.52 2.56 5.33
N VAL A 28 -11.02 2.17 4.17
CA VAL A 28 -9.64 1.68 4.00
C VAL A 28 -8.89 2.56 3.02
N PHE A 29 -7.57 2.64 3.23
CA PHE A 29 -6.62 3.22 2.30
C PHE A 29 -5.84 2.09 1.62
N ARG A 30 -5.80 2.08 0.28
CA ARG A 30 -5.15 1.02 -0.50
C ARG A 30 -3.79 1.45 -1.04
N ILE A 31 -2.73 0.73 -0.67
CA ILE A 31 -1.37 0.90 -1.19
C ILE A 31 -1.06 -0.26 -2.12
N LEU A 32 -0.66 0.05 -3.36
CA LEU A 32 -0.20 -0.93 -4.34
C LEU A 32 1.29 -0.76 -4.61
N HIS A 33 2.09 -1.80 -4.37
CA HIS A 33 3.49 -1.85 -4.74
C HIS A 33 3.68 -2.50 -6.11
N VAL A 34 4.47 -1.88 -7.00
CA VAL A 34 4.64 -2.36 -8.38
C VAL A 34 6.12 -2.55 -8.74
N SER A 35 6.45 -3.70 -9.29
CA SER A 35 7.74 -4.01 -9.90
C SER A 35 7.53 -4.78 -11.21
N THR A 36 8.55 -5.49 -11.72
CA THR A 36 8.44 -6.20 -13.01
C THR A 36 7.71 -7.54 -12.84
N GLY A 37 8.34 -8.54 -12.23
CA GLY A 37 7.80 -9.90 -12.16
C GLY A 37 6.91 -10.21 -10.94
N ASN A 38 6.78 -9.28 -10.00
CA ASN A 38 6.09 -9.49 -8.71
C ASN A 38 6.61 -10.67 -7.87
N VAL A 39 7.93 -10.91 -7.90
CA VAL A 39 8.55 -12.00 -7.13
C VAL A 39 9.68 -11.54 -6.20
N CYS A 40 10.24 -10.35 -6.40
CA CYS A 40 11.34 -9.79 -5.59
C CYS A 40 10.97 -8.46 -4.93
N ARG A 41 11.17 -7.33 -5.64
CA ARG A 41 11.06 -5.97 -5.08
C ARG A 41 9.67 -5.63 -4.53
N SER A 42 8.62 -5.78 -5.33
CA SER A 42 7.27 -5.40 -4.88
C SER A 42 6.72 -6.29 -3.74
N PRO A 43 6.97 -7.61 -3.72
CA PRO A 43 6.65 -8.44 -2.55
C PRO A 43 7.43 -8.05 -1.29
N ILE A 44 8.73 -7.77 -1.41
CA ILE A 44 9.54 -7.29 -0.27
C ILE A 44 8.94 -6.00 0.30
N THR A 45 8.64 -5.02 -0.56
CA THR A 45 8.04 -3.75 -0.10
C THR A 45 6.66 -3.93 0.51
N GLU A 46 5.82 -4.82 -0.03
CA GLU A 46 4.49 -5.11 0.52
C GLU A 46 4.60 -5.67 1.94
N ARG A 47 5.41 -6.72 2.12
CA ARG A 47 5.52 -7.44 3.40
C ARG A 47 6.15 -6.57 4.48
N LEU A 48 7.19 -5.79 4.15
CA LEU A 48 7.78 -4.84 5.08
C LEU A 48 6.84 -3.70 5.45
N THR A 49 6.03 -3.21 4.51
CA THR A 49 5.02 -2.18 4.80
C THR A 49 3.94 -2.74 5.74
N ARG A 50 3.43 -3.95 5.48
CA ARG A 50 2.46 -4.62 6.36
C ARG A 50 3.00 -4.81 7.78
N GLN A 51 4.21 -5.35 7.91
CA GLN A 51 4.86 -5.52 9.21
C GLN A 51 5.00 -4.17 9.94
N ALA A 52 5.52 -3.15 9.25
CA ALA A 52 5.73 -1.82 9.82
C ALA A 52 4.43 -1.14 10.28
N LEU A 53 3.31 -1.40 9.60
CA LEU A 53 1.98 -0.94 10.01
C LEU A 53 1.50 -1.65 11.26
N VAL A 54 1.60 -2.99 11.32
CA VAL A 54 1.22 -3.78 12.49
C VAL A 54 2.04 -3.37 13.72
N GLU A 55 3.35 -3.20 13.59
CA GLU A 55 4.23 -2.78 14.68
C GLU A 55 3.86 -1.41 15.29
N ARG A 56 3.32 -0.50 14.47
CA ARG A 56 2.98 0.88 14.86
C ARG A 56 1.53 1.05 15.31
N LEU A 57 0.60 0.31 14.70
CA LEU A 57 -0.84 0.52 14.86
C LEU A 57 -1.58 -0.63 15.53
N GLY A 58 -0.97 -1.83 15.64
CA GLY A 58 -1.69 -3.03 16.07
C GLY A 58 -2.92 -3.27 15.19
N ASP A 59 -4.09 -3.41 15.81
CA ASP A 59 -5.37 -3.66 15.14
C ASP A 59 -5.75 -2.55 14.12
N GLY A 60 -5.28 -1.31 14.35
CA GLY A 60 -5.52 -0.19 13.44
C GLY A 60 -4.88 -0.36 12.06
N ALA A 61 -3.91 -1.27 11.92
CA ALA A 61 -3.26 -1.58 10.64
C ALA A 61 -4.24 -2.07 9.57
N SER A 62 -5.37 -2.67 9.97
CA SER A 62 -6.43 -3.14 9.07
C SER A 62 -7.09 -2.03 8.23
N SER A 63 -6.96 -0.77 8.65
CA SER A 63 -7.44 0.40 7.89
C SER A 63 -6.56 0.72 6.67
N VAL A 64 -5.40 0.08 6.53
CA VAL A 64 -4.49 0.23 5.39
C VAL A 64 -4.29 -1.13 4.74
N VAL A 65 -4.86 -1.29 3.54
CA VAL A 65 -4.69 -2.48 2.73
C VAL A 65 -3.45 -2.30 1.87
N VAL A 66 -2.50 -3.21 2.00
CA VAL A 66 -1.24 -3.18 1.24
C VAL A 66 -1.18 -4.40 0.34
N GLU A 67 -0.97 -4.19 -0.94
CA GLU A 67 -0.87 -5.25 -1.94
C GLU A 67 0.28 -4.98 -2.91
N SER A 68 0.65 -5.95 -3.73
CA SER A 68 1.62 -5.76 -4.80
C SER A 68 1.17 -6.41 -6.12
N ALA A 69 1.77 -5.98 -7.23
CA ALA A 69 1.61 -6.58 -8.54
C ALA A 69 2.89 -6.36 -9.38
N GLY A 70 2.92 -6.98 -10.56
CA GLY A 70 4.05 -6.91 -11.49
C GLY A 70 3.58 -6.45 -12.86
N THR A 71 4.27 -5.51 -13.47
CA THR A 71 3.90 -5.06 -14.82
C THR A 71 4.00 -6.17 -15.85
N TRP A 72 4.91 -7.13 -15.62
CA TRP A 72 5.03 -8.42 -16.30
C TRP A 72 4.98 -9.52 -15.24
N GLY A 73 3.96 -9.44 -14.37
CA GLY A 73 3.83 -10.27 -13.18
C GLY A 73 3.72 -11.75 -13.52
N HIS A 74 4.40 -12.59 -12.74
CA HIS A 74 4.33 -14.04 -12.91
C HIS A 74 3.15 -14.60 -12.11
N GLU A 75 2.00 -14.74 -12.77
CA GLU A 75 0.76 -15.22 -12.15
C GLU A 75 0.96 -16.58 -11.45
N GLY A 76 0.66 -16.63 -10.15
CA GLY A 76 0.78 -17.83 -9.33
C GLY A 76 2.21 -18.24 -8.95
N ALA A 77 3.24 -17.49 -9.39
CA ALA A 77 4.62 -17.81 -9.03
C ALA A 77 4.87 -17.59 -7.53
N PRO A 78 5.68 -18.43 -6.87
CA PRO A 78 6.07 -18.17 -5.50
C PRO A 78 6.96 -16.91 -5.43
N MET A 79 7.10 -16.37 -4.23
CA MET A 79 8.13 -15.37 -3.95
C MET A 79 9.51 -15.97 -4.27
N GLU A 80 10.42 -15.15 -4.79
CA GLU A 80 11.80 -15.57 -5.00
C GLU A 80 12.45 -15.96 -3.66
N GLU A 81 13.30 -17.00 -3.67
CA GLU A 81 13.81 -17.64 -2.47
C GLU A 81 14.65 -16.70 -1.60
N HIS A 82 15.54 -15.89 -2.20
CA HIS A 82 16.33 -14.90 -1.48
C HIS A 82 15.49 -13.73 -0.95
N ALA A 83 14.43 -13.33 -1.65
CA ALA A 83 13.44 -12.38 -1.14
C ALA A 83 12.72 -12.92 0.10
N ALA A 84 12.29 -14.19 0.07
CA ALA A 84 11.66 -14.83 1.22
C ALA A 84 12.61 -14.98 2.41
N ALA A 85 13.86 -15.39 2.16
CA ALA A 85 14.91 -15.48 3.18
C ALA A 85 15.20 -14.11 3.82
N LEU A 86 15.32 -13.06 3.02
CA LEU A 86 15.49 -11.69 3.49
C LEU A 86 14.34 -11.22 4.38
N LEU A 87 13.09 -11.48 4.00
CA LEU A 87 11.93 -11.12 4.82
C LEU A 87 11.96 -11.83 6.18
N ALA A 88 12.32 -13.12 6.20
CA ALA A 88 12.48 -13.87 7.43
C ALA A 88 13.60 -13.29 8.33
N GLU A 89 14.73 -12.84 7.75
CA GLU A 89 15.80 -12.13 8.49
C GLU A 89 15.29 -10.83 9.14
N TYR A 90 14.30 -10.18 8.55
CA TYR A 90 13.67 -8.95 9.06
C TYR A 90 12.43 -9.20 9.94
N GLY A 91 12.06 -10.46 10.17
CA GLY A 91 10.88 -10.83 10.94
C GLY A 91 9.54 -10.64 10.22
N ALA A 92 9.55 -10.43 8.90
CA ALA A 92 8.36 -10.37 8.07
C ALA A 92 7.97 -11.78 7.61
N ASP A 93 6.67 -12.05 7.55
CA ASP A 93 6.15 -13.32 7.03
C ASP A 93 6.13 -13.35 5.49
N PRO A 94 6.93 -14.22 4.83
CA PRO A 94 6.89 -14.42 3.39
C PRO A 94 5.71 -15.32 2.93
N GLY A 95 5.02 -15.97 3.87
CA GLY A 95 4.01 -16.99 3.61
C GLY A 95 2.77 -16.49 2.87
N GLY A 96 2.11 -17.43 2.18
CA GLY A 96 0.85 -17.19 1.46
C GLY A 96 0.95 -16.17 0.32
N PHE A 97 2.17 -15.92 -0.19
CA PHE A 97 2.39 -15.03 -1.31
C PHE A 97 2.33 -15.78 -2.65
N PHE A 98 1.63 -15.18 -3.62
CA PHE A 98 1.65 -15.60 -5.02
C PHE A 98 1.76 -14.35 -5.89
N GLY A 99 2.68 -14.38 -6.85
CA GLY A 99 2.87 -13.32 -7.83
C GLY A 99 1.62 -13.14 -8.67
N ARG A 100 1.34 -11.90 -9.08
CA ARG A 100 0.24 -11.55 -9.97
C ARG A 100 0.61 -10.45 -10.95
N GLU A 101 -0.05 -10.48 -12.11
CA GLU A 101 0.04 -9.46 -13.14
C GLU A 101 -0.68 -8.17 -12.71
N LEU A 102 -0.14 -7.02 -13.13
CA LEU A 102 -0.74 -5.72 -12.91
C LEU A 102 -1.89 -5.52 -13.89
N LEU A 103 -3.10 -5.36 -13.35
CA LEU A 103 -4.33 -5.09 -14.10
C LEU A 103 -4.86 -3.67 -13.79
N ASP A 104 -5.66 -3.13 -14.70
CA ASP A 104 -6.27 -1.79 -14.56
C ASP A 104 -7.05 -1.65 -13.26
N GLU A 105 -7.75 -2.71 -12.83
CA GLU A 105 -8.50 -2.72 -11.58
C GLU A 105 -7.63 -2.50 -10.34
N HIS A 106 -6.39 -3.01 -10.33
CA HIS A 106 -5.45 -2.80 -9.22
C HIS A 106 -5.11 -1.32 -9.12
N VAL A 107 -4.81 -0.69 -10.26
CA VAL A 107 -4.49 0.74 -10.34
C VAL A 107 -5.71 1.57 -9.96
N ILE A 108 -6.90 1.27 -10.49
CA ILE A 108 -8.15 1.99 -10.20
C ILE A 108 -8.43 1.99 -8.70
N ARG A 109 -8.31 0.83 -8.03
CA ARG A 109 -8.62 0.66 -6.60
C ARG A 109 -7.61 1.28 -5.64
N ALA A 110 -6.36 1.47 -6.02
CA ALA A 110 -5.30 1.87 -5.10
C ALA A 110 -5.28 3.38 -4.81
N ASP A 111 -5.46 3.83 -3.56
CA ASP A 111 -5.32 5.25 -3.21
C ASP A 111 -3.89 5.79 -3.38
N LEU A 112 -2.88 4.91 -3.32
CA LEU A 112 -1.46 5.19 -3.53
C LEU A 112 -0.78 4.03 -4.26
N VAL A 113 -0.01 4.33 -5.30
CA VAL A 113 0.82 3.35 -6.00
C VAL A 113 2.30 3.70 -5.83
N LEU A 114 3.08 2.77 -5.31
CA LEU A 114 4.52 2.89 -5.09
C LEU A 114 5.27 1.91 -5.97
N THR A 115 5.99 2.45 -6.94
CA THR A 115 6.69 1.68 -7.96
C THR A 115 8.19 1.55 -7.64
N ALA A 116 8.82 0.47 -8.10
CA ALA A 116 10.25 0.26 -7.89
C ALA A 116 11.12 1.17 -8.78
N THR A 117 10.67 1.51 -9.99
CA THR A 117 11.44 2.30 -10.96
C THR A 117 10.52 3.28 -11.69
N ARG A 118 11.11 4.23 -12.43
CA ARG A 118 10.33 5.20 -13.21
C ARG A 118 9.60 4.56 -14.39
N ASP A 119 10.14 3.48 -14.96
CA ASP A 119 9.49 2.74 -16.03
C ASP A 119 8.21 2.05 -15.54
N HIS A 120 8.25 1.43 -14.35
CA HIS A 120 7.04 0.91 -13.71
C HIS A 120 6.02 2.02 -13.45
N ARG A 121 6.47 3.20 -12.99
CA ARG A 121 5.60 4.37 -12.82
C ARG A 121 4.95 4.79 -14.14
N ALA A 122 5.71 4.83 -15.23
CA ALA A 122 5.20 5.18 -16.54
C ALA A 122 4.15 4.17 -17.03
N GLN A 123 4.40 2.87 -16.84
CA GLN A 123 3.45 1.81 -17.16
C GLN A 123 2.14 1.94 -16.37
N VAL A 124 2.21 2.17 -15.05
CA VAL A 124 1.01 2.42 -14.22
C VAL A 124 0.24 3.65 -14.71
N ILE A 125 0.93 4.74 -15.07
CA ILE A 125 0.28 5.96 -15.56
C ILE A 125 -0.40 5.74 -16.91
N SER A 126 0.18 4.90 -17.79
CA SER A 126 -0.45 4.57 -19.07
C SER A 126 -1.75 3.78 -18.94
N MET A 127 -1.98 3.12 -17.80
CA MET A 127 -3.21 2.38 -17.49
C MET A 127 -4.35 3.30 -17.03
N GLY A 128 -4.05 4.57 -16.69
CA GLY A 128 -5.09 5.54 -16.34
C GLY A 128 -4.56 6.92 -16.00
N HIS A 129 -5.04 7.94 -16.71
CA HIS A 129 -4.60 9.33 -16.55
C HIS A 129 -4.72 9.86 -15.10
N SER A 130 -5.75 9.44 -14.35
CA SER A 130 -5.95 9.85 -12.96
C SER A 130 -4.92 9.24 -11.98
N ALA A 131 -4.25 8.16 -12.37
CA ALA A 131 -3.23 7.50 -11.55
C ALA A 131 -2.00 8.38 -11.34
N GLY A 132 -1.73 9.35 -12.24
CA GLY A 132 -0.56 10.23 -12.16
C GLY A 132 -0.41 10.93 -10.82
N LEU A 133 -1.50 11.42 -10.22
CA LEU A 133 -1.47 12.16 -8.94
C LEU A 133 -1.16 11.28 -7.72
N ARG A 134 -1.33 9.96 -7.85
CA ARG A 134 -1.18 8.99 -6.75
C ARG A 134 -0.11 7.92 -7.00
N THR A 135 0.62 8.01 -8.11
CA THR A 135 1.65 7.03 -8.48
C THR A 135 3.03 7.67 -8.40
N PHE A 136 3.91 7.11 -7.57
CA PHE A 136 5.27 7.57 -7.34
C PHE A 136 6.24 6.39 -7.48
N THR A 137 7.53 6.64 -7.63
CA THR A 137 8.50 5.62 -7.20
C THR A 137 8.59 5.63 -5.67
N LEU A 138 8.99 4.52 -5.04
CA LEU A 138 9.14 4.45 -3.58
C LEU A 138 10.05 5.59 -3.06
N LYS A 139 11.24 5.74 -3.66
CA LYS A 139 12.23 6.71 -3.21
C LYS A 139 11.85 8.15 -3.56
N GLU A 140 11.14 8.39 -4.68
CA GLU A 140 10.52 9.68 -4.97
C GLU A 140 9.53 10.06 -3.86
N PHE A 141 8.62 9.14 -3.51
CA PHE A 141 7.63 9.39 -2.47
C PHE A 141 8.29 9.68 -1.14
N THR A 142 9.28 8.88 -0.73
CA THR A 142 10.06 9.11 0.50
C THR A 142 10.70 10.50 0.51
N ARG A 143 11.32 10.92 -0.60
CA ARG A 143 11.96 12.22 -0.74
C ARG A 143 10.97 13.37 -0.58
N LEU A 144 9.77 13.24 -1.17
CA LEU A 144 8.70 14.24 -1.04
C LEU A 144 8.13 14.25 0.38
N VAL A 145 7.89 13.08 0.98
CA VAL A 145 7.41 12.94 2.36
C VAL A 145 8.34 13.62 3.37
N ARG A 146 9.66 13.53 3.18
CA ARG A 146 10.64 14.19 4.05
C ARG A 146 10.57 15.72 4.03
N ALA A 147 9.95 16.32 3.02
CA ALA A 147 9.77 17.76 2.93
C ALA A 147 8.41 18.24 3.48
N ILE A 148 7.52 17.31 3.86
CA ILE A 148 6.21 17.63 4.42
C ILE A 148 6.33 17.86 5.92
N ASP A 149 5.79 18.99 6.41
CA ASP A 149 5.57 19.18 7.84
C ASP A 149 4.43 18.27 8.32
N LEU A 150 4.78 17.19 9.01
CA LEU A 150 3.83 16.16 9.46
C LEU A 150 2.82 16.68 10.49
N ALA A 151 3.07 17.82 11.14
CA ALA A 151 2.14 18.46 12.07
C ALA A 151 0.92 19.07 11.34
N THR A 152 1.04 19.33 10.03
CA THR A 152 -0.06 19.84 9.19
C THR A 152 -1.04 18.76 8.74
N LEU A 153 -0.67 17.48 8.92
CA LEU A 153 -1.50 16.35 8.54
C LEU A 153 -2.51 16.01 9.65
N PRO A 154 -3.72 15.50 9.31
CA PRO A 154 -4.70 15.04 10.29
C PRO A 154 -4.09 14.06 11.31
N VAL A 155 -4.53 14.13 12.56
CA VAL A 155 -4.08 13.20 13.63
C VAL A 155 -4.79 11.85 13.45
N ALA A 156 -4.03 10.76 13.32
CA ALA A 156 -4.55 9.42 13.10
C ALA A 156 -5.06 8.75 14.40
N GLY A 157 -6.05 9.36 15.06
CA GLY A 157 -6.63 8.85 16.32
C GLY A 157 -7.72 7.78 16.16
N THR A 158 -8.28 7.63 14.96
CA THR A 158 -9.29 6.61 14.60
C THR A 158 -8.97 6.02 13.22
N PRO A 159 -9.56 4.86 12.84
CA PRO A 159 -9.43 4.30 11.50
C PRO A 159 -9.74 5.30 10.38
N GLU A 160 -10.83 6.06 10.50
CA GLU A 160 -11.25 7.08 9.54
C GLU A 160 -10.20 8.19 9.43
N ALA A 161 -9.71 8.68 10.57
CA ALA A 161 -8.71 9.74 10.62
C ALA A 161 -7.35 9.29 10.07
N LEU A 162 -6.99 8.00 10.23
CA LEU A 162 -5.81 7.41 9.61
C LEU A 162 -5.93 7.40 8.08
N VAL A 163 -7.09 7.03 7.53
CA VAL A 163 -7.34 7.06 6.09
C VAL A 163 -7.30 8.50 5.56
N ASP A 164 -7.90 9.45 6.27
CA ASP A 164 -7.86 10.87 5.89
C ASP A 164 -6.45 11.43 5.92
N ARG A 165 -5.65 11.05 6.94
CA ARG A 165 -4.23 11.37 7.03
C ARG A 165 -3.46 10.82 5.83
N ALA A 166 -3.65 9.54 5.48
CA ALA A 166 -2.97 8.91 4.36
C ALA A 166 -3.30 9.58 3.02
N ARG A 167 -4.58 9.94 2.80
CA ARG A 167 -5.00 10.71 1.61
C ARG A 167 -4.41 12.12 1.60
N ALA A 168 -4.36 12.80 2.74
CA ALA A 168 -3.73 14.12 2.85
C ALA A 168 -2.23 14.06 2.53
N LEU A 169 -1.53 13.03 3.03
CA LEU A 169 -0.12 12.79 2.74
C LEU A 169 0.13 12.60 1.23
N ALA A 170 -0.66 11.74 0.57
CA ALA A 170 -0.54 11.50 -0.87
C ALA A 170 -0.76 12.79 -1.68
N ARG A 171 -1.77 13.59 -1.34
CA ARG A 171 -2.03 14.88 -1.98
C ARG A 171 -0.91 15.89 -1.75
N ALA A 172 -0.38 15.98 -0.53
CA ALA A 172 0.73 16.87 -0.20
C ALA A 172 2.00 16.48 -0.97
N ALA A 173 2.32 15.18 -1.05
CA ALA A 173 3.43 14.69 -1.87
C ALA A 173 3.23 15.03 -3.35
N ALA A 174 2.03 14.85 -3.89
CA ALA A 174 1.71 15.19 -5.28
C ALA A 174 1.91 16.69 -5.56
N ALA A 175 1.54 17.57 -4.62
CA ALA A 175 1.70 19.02 -4.75
C ALA A 175 3.18 19.47 -4.73
N LEU A 176 4.05 18.72 -4.05
CA LEU A 176 5.49 18.96 -4.01
C LEU A 176 6.23 18.40 -5.23
N ARG A 177 5.59 17.55 -6.03
CA ARG A 177 6.19 16.99 -7.24
C ARG A 177 6.54 18.12 -8.21
N GLY A 178 7.77 18.09 -8.73
CA GLY A 178 8.30 19.10 -9.65
C GLY A 178 9.06 20.24 -8.97
N TRP A 179 8.83 20.47 -7.67
CA TRP A 179 9.59 21.45 -6.87
C TRP A 179 10.83 20.85 -6.23
N LEU A 180 10.74 19.56 -5.88
CA LEU A 180 11.85 18.77 -5.36
C LEU A 180 12.24 17.77 -6.43
N LEU A 181 13.37 18.01 -7.09
CA LEU A 181 13.95 17.10 -8.07
C LEU A 181 14.90 16.13 -7.39
N ALA A 182 14.99 14.92 -7.93
CA ALA A 182 16.00 13.96 -7.53
C ALA A 182 17.39 14.43 -8.01
N PRO A 183 18.47 14.11 -7.27
CA PRO A 183 19.83 14.48 -7.66
C PRO A 183 20.30 13.73 -8.92
N SER A 184 19.71 12.56 -9.22
CA SER A 184 19.88 11.84 -10.48
C SER A 184 18.62 11.03 -10.80
N VAL A 185 18.57 10.40 -11.97
CA VAL A 185 17.45 9.54 -12.37
C VAL A 185 17.35 8.30 -11.47
N GLU A 186 18.50 7.70 -11.16
CA GLU A 186 18.67 6.47 -10.38
C GLU A 186 18.41 6.68 -8.89
N ALA A 187 18.53 7.92 -8.42
CA ALA A 187 18.31 8.27 -7.02
C ALA A 187 16.86 7.99 -6.55
N ASP A 188 15.90 7.94 -7.48
CA ASP A 188 14.50 7.61 -7.18
C ASP A 188 14.15 6.14 -7.49
N GLU A 189 15.11 5.29 -7.88
CA GLU A 189 14.87 3.89 -8.26
C GLU A 189 15.42 2.89 -7.26
N VAL A 190 14.70 1.77 -7.06
CA VAL A 190 15.12 0.61 -6.27
C VAL A 190 15.75 -0.41 -7.21
N GLN A 191 16.98 -0.80 -6.90
CA GLN A 191 17.77 -1.72 -7.74
C GLN A 191 17.12 -3.11 -7.81
N ASP A 192 17.22 -3.77 -8.97
CA ASP A 192 16.64 -5.09 -9.19
C ASP A 192 17.59 -6.22 -8.73
N PRO A 193 17.24 -7.00 -7.70
CA PRO A 193 18.09 -8.08 -7.24
C PRO A 193 17.86 -9.41 -7.98
N TYR A 194 16.97 -9.47 -8.96
CA TYR A 194 16.64 -10.72 -9.63
C TYR A 194 17.87 -11.41 -10.24
N GLY A 195 18.07 -12.69 -9.90
CA GLY A 195 19.23 -13.48 -10.32
C GLY A 195 20.54 -13.17 -9.58
N ALA A 196 20.54 -12.22 -8.64
CA ALA A 196 21.70 -11.89 -7.81
C ALA A 196 21.76 -12.76 -6.55
N PRO A 197 22.94 -12.91 -5.91
CA PRO A 197 23.06 -13.68 -4.67
C PRO A 197 22.46 -12.92 -3.47
N LEU A 198 22.11 -13.66 -2.40
CA LEU A 198 21.50 -13.13 -1.18
C LEU A 198 22.15 -11.85 -0.58
N PRO A 199 23.48 -11.65 -0.58
CA PRO A 199 24.07 -10.40 -0.11
C PRO A 199 23.58 -9.16 -0.87
N TYR A 200 23.29 -9.28 -2.17
CA TYR A 200 22.73 -8.18 -2.95
C TYR A 200 21.26 -7.93 -2.60
N PHE A 201 20.48 -9.00 -2.37
CA PHE A 201 19.13 -8.89 -1.81
C PHE A 201 19.12 -8.15 -0.49
N ARG A 202 20.06 -8.41 0.43
CA ARG A 202 20.20 -7.66 1.69
C ARG A 202 20.45 -6.18 1.47
N SER A 203 21.29 -5.82 0.50
CA SER A 203 21.53 -4.43 0.13
C SER A 203 20.24 -3.74 -0.35
N VAL A 204 19.48 -4.40 -1.24
CA VAL A 204 18.19 -3.88 -1.73
C VAL A 204 17.15 -3.84 -0.61
N GLY A 205 17.16 -4.81 0.30
CA GLY A 205 16.31 -4.86 1.49
C GLY A 205 16.52 -3.65 2.40
N GLU A 206 17.78 -3.31 2.69
CA GLU A 206 18.10 -2.14 3.51
C GLU A 206 17.76 -0.81 2.80
N GLU A 207 17.95 -0.75 1.48
CA GLU A 207 17.49 0.38 0.66
C GLU A 207 15.97 0.57 0.79
N ILE A 208 15.19 -0.49 0.61
CA ILE A 208 13.73 -0.48 0.76
C ILE A 208 13.33 -0.06 2.17
N ARG A 209 13.93 -0.65 3.20
CA ARG A 209 13.59 -0.37 4.60
C ARG A 209 13.89 1.08 4.99
N THR A 210 15.01 1.61 4.52
CA THR A 210 15.40 3.02 4.69
C THR A 210 14.43 3.97 4.00
N ALA A 211 13.92 3.58 2.83
CA ALA A 211 12.94 4.37 2.10
C ALA A 211 11.53 4.30 2.74
N LEU A 212 11.12 3.13 3.26
CA LEU A 212 9.81 2.92 3.84
C LEU A 212 9.62 3.59 5.20
N ASP A 213 10.66 3.66 6.04
CA ASP A 213 10.50 4.13 7.42
C ASP A 213 9.88 5.54 7.56
N PRO A 214 10.33 6.57 6.80
CA PRO A 214 9.69 7.89 6.80
C PRO A 214 8.26 7.86 6.24
N VAL A 215 8.02 6.99 5.26
CA VAL A 215 6.70 6.86 4.62
C VAL A 215 5.68 6.30 5.61
N VAL A 216 6.02 5.20 6.28
CA VAL A 216 5.12 4.59 7.27
C VAL A 216 4.96 5.53 8.47
N THR A 217 6.02 6.19 8.93
CA THR A 217 5.93 7.19 10.01
C THR A 217 5.00 8.35 9.63
N ALA A 218 5.07 8.85 8.40
CA ALA A 218 4.18 9.90 7.94
C ALA A 218 2.74 9.41 7.82
N LEU A 219 2.52 8.20 7.31
CA LEU A 219 1.19 7.57 7.19
C LEU A 219 0.52 7.39 8.55
N THR A 220 1.24 6.85 9.53
CA THR A 220 0.68 6.50 10.84
C THR A 220 0.72 7.65 11.86
N GLY A 221 1.63 8.61 11.68
CA GLY A 221 1.97 9.58 12.72
C GLY A 221 2.77 8.99 13.89
N VAL A 222 3.20 7.73 13.78
CA VAL A 222 3.91 6.98 14.83
C VAL A 222 5.30 6.58 14.30
N PRO A 223 6.40 7.05 14.94
CA PRO A 223 7.74 6.66 14.53
C PRO A 223 8.00 5.17 14.76
N ALA A 224 8.98 4.60 14.06
CA ALA A 224 9.46 3.27 14.41
C ALA A 224 9.90 3.26 15.88
N ARG A 225 9.60 2.17 16.60
CA ARG A 225 10.24 1.95 17.90
C ARG A 225 11.75 1.89 17.65
N GLY A 226 12.51 2.69 18.41
CA GLY A 226 13.97 2.64 18.33
C GLY A 226 14.40 1.19 18.52
N ARG A 227 15.10 0.62 17.54
CA ARG A 227 15.79 -0.65 17.76
C ARG A 227 16.85 -0.34 18.79
N ASP A 228 16.72 -0.86 20.01
CA ASP A 228 17.83 -0.89 20.95
C ASP A 228 19.03 -1.46 20.18
N MET A 229 20.02 -0.60 19.93
CA MET A 229 21.36 -1.07 19.63
C MET A 229 21.85 -1.72 20.91
N GLY A 230 21.45 -2.99 21.08
CA GLY A 230 21.95 -3.85 22.13
C GLY A 230 23.46 -3.77 22.12
N ASN A 231 23.98 -3.32 23.24
CA ASN A 231 25.37 -3.35 23.63
C ASN A 231 26.00 -4.71 23.25
N ALA A 232 26.68 -4.77 22.10
CA ALA A 232 27.62 -5.84 21.81
C ALA A 232 28.92 -5.54 22.59
N ALA A 233 28.84 -5.73 23.90
CA ALA A 233 29.99 -5.93 24.75
C ALA A 233 30.01 -7.40 25.16
N VAL A 234 30.78 -8.21 24.43
CA VAL A 234 31.71 -9.24 24.95
C VAL A 234 32.83 -9.38 23.94
#